data_AF-A0A660XH92-F1
#
_entry.id   AF-A0A660XH92-F1
#
_cell.length_a   1.000
_cell.length_b   1.000
_cell.length_c   1.000
_cell.angle_alpha   90.00
_cell.angle_beta   90.00
_cell.angle_gamma   90.00
#
_symmetry.space_group_name_H-M   'P 1'
#
loop_
_entity.id
_entity.type
_entity.pdbx_description
1 polymer ?
#
loop_
_entity_poly.entity_id
_entity_poly.type
_entity_poly.pdbx_seq_one_letter_code
_entity_poly.pdbx_strand_id
1 'polypeptide(L)'
;MAKIKLTSTLDPSSDFVLYEGDVLDLLKTMPDEFVKLVVTSPPYNIGKEYENKIGIDKYISGQEKVIKECVRVLDRRGSLCWQVGNFEEYDYNTKKRDKNIWRF
;
A
#
# COMPACT_ATOMS: atom_id res chain seq x y z
N MET A 1 -27.82 18.09 -8.05
CA MET A 1 -26.78 17.09 -7.75
C MET A 1 -26.86 16.74 -6.27
N ALA A 2 -26.73 15.47 -5.89
CA ALA A 2 -26.70 15.09 -4.48
C ALA A 2 -25.43 15.67 -3.81
N LYS A 3 -25.55 16.06 -2.55
CA LYS A 3 -24.42 16.60 -1.76
C LYS A 3 -23.57 15.43 -1.25
N ILE A 4 -22.31 15.38 -1.63
CA ILE A 4 -21.35 14.37 -1.16
C ILE A 4 -20.97 14.66 0.30
N LYS A 5 -21.01 13.63 1.16
CA LYS A 5 -20.54 13.69 2.54
C LYS A 5 -19.10 13.17 2.63
N LEU A 6 -18.17 14.10 2.85
CA LEU A 6 -16.74 13.84 3.05
C LEU A 6 -16.38 14.04 4.53
N THR A 7 -15.72 13.06 5.15
CA THR A 7 -15.21 13.15 6.53
C THR A 7 -13.72 12.83 6.59
N SER A 8 -13.05 13.23 7.67
CA SER A 8 -11.63 12.90 7.92
C SER A 8 -11.43 11.69 8.83
N THR A 9 -12.52 11.18 9.40
CA THR A 9 -12.56 10.00 10.26
C THR A 9 -13.55 8.98 9.70
N LEU A 10 -13.38 7.72 10.12
CA LEU A 10 -14.26 6.64 9.70
C LEU A 10 -15.69 6.90 10.18
N ASP A 11 -16.59 7.15 9.22
CA ASP A 11 -18.02 7.28 9.42
C ASP A 11 -18.71 6.41 8.36
N PRO A 12 -19.37 5.29 8.75
CA PRO A 12 -20.05 4.40 7.81
C PRO A 12 -21.18 5.05 7.00
N SER A 13 -21.62 6.26 7.37
CA SER A 13 -22.62 7.03 6.64
C SER A 13 -22.03 8.07 5.67
N SER A 14 -20.71 8.20 5.61
CA SER A 14 -20.03 9.08 4.65
C SER A 14 -19.90 8.41 3.28
N ASP A 15 -19.96 9.21 2.21
CA ASP A 15 -19.64 8.74 0.86
C ASP A 15 -18.12 8.53 0.69
N PHE A 16 -17.33 9.41 1.31
CA PHE A 16 -15.86 9.35 1.29
C PHE A 16 -15.27 9.67 2.66
N VAL A 17 -14.18 8.98 2.99
CA VAL A 17 -13.33 9.29 4.13
C VAL A 17 -11.92 9.58 3.60
N LEU A 18 -11.42 10.80 3.84
CA LEU A 18 -10.05 11.20 3.50
C LEU A 18 -9.25 11.38 4.79
N TYR A 19 -8.40 10.41 5.08
CA TYR A 19 -7.57 10.40 6.29
C TYR A 19 -6.12 10.76 5.94
N GLU A 20 -5.56 11.73 6.64
CA GLU A 20 -4.14 12.11 6.58
C GLU A 20 -3.45 11.61 7.86
N GLY A 21 -2.53 10.66 7.73
CA GLY A 21 -1.81 10.10 8.87
C GLY A 21 -1.19 8.72 8.59
N ASP A 22 -0.77 8.05 9.66
CA ASP A 22 -0.25 6.68 9.59
C ASP A 22 -1.39 5.69 9.29
N VAL A 23 -1.20 4.84 8.28
CA VAL A 23 -2.20 3.85 7.86
C VAL A 23 -2.54 2.85 8.96
N LEU A 24 -1.58 2.51 9.83
CA LEU A 24 -1.83 1.58 10.94
C LEU A 24 -2.74 2.22 11.99
N ASP A 25 -2.71 3.53 12.17
CA ASP A 25 -3.60 4.21 13.10
C ASP A 25 -5.03 4.29 12.56
N LEU A 26 -5.18 4.50 11.24
CA LEU A 26 -6.49 4.37 10.58
C LEU A 26 -7.03 2.94 10.66
N LEU A 27 -6.24 1.93 10.27
CA LEU A 27 -6.68 0.54 10.21
C LEU A 27 -7.15 0.03 11.58
N LYS A 28 -6.48 0.41 12.68
CA LYS A 28 -6.91 0.08 14.06
C LYS A 28 -8.32 0.57 14.40
N THR A 29 -8.79 1.64 13.77
CA THR A 29 -10.14 2.19 14.01
C THR A 29 -11.22 1.43 13.23
N MET A 30 -10.83 0.62 12.24
CA MET A 30 -11.75 -0.13 11.40
C MET A 30 -12.13 -1.47 12.04
N PRO A 31 -13.42 -1.88 11.96
CA PRO A 31 -13.85 -3.21 12.37
C PRO A 31 -13.20 -4.33 11.54
N ASP A 32 -13.20 -5.54 12.09
CA ASP A 32 -12.86 -6.75 11.35
C ASP A 32 -13.88 -6.99 10.22
N GLU A 33 -13.44 -7.57 9.10
CA GLU A 33 -14.28 -7.94 7.95
C GLU A 33 -15.15 -6.81 7.37
N PHE A 34 -14.69 -5.55 7.50
CA PHE A 34 -15.43 -4.35 7.15
C PHE A 34 -15.35 -3.97 5.66
N VAL A 35 -14.17 -4.08 5.03
CA VAL A 35 -13.95 -3.61 3.65
C VAL A 35 -14.02 -4.77 2.65
N LYS A 36 -14.52 -4.50 1.44
CA LYS A 36 -14.60 -5.50 0.36
C LYS A 36 -13.36 -5.56 -0.52
N LEU A 37 -12.64 -4.44 -0.65
CA LEU A 37 -11.48 -4.32 -1.52
C LEU A 37 -10.47 -3.38 -0.87
N VAL A 38 -9.22 -3.81 -0.84
CA VAL A 38 -8.08 -2.96 -0.52
C VAL A 38 -7.23 -2.84 -1.78
N VAL A 39 -6.88 -1.61 -2.15
CA VAL A 39 -5.97 -1.30 -3.25
C VAL A 39 -4.85 -0.45 -2.70
N THR A 40 -3.59 -0.85 -2.93
CA THR A 40 -2.44 -0.17 -2.33
C THR A 40 -1.23 -0.11 -3.25
N SER A 41 -0.49 0.99 -3.11
CA SER A 41 0.81 1.26 -3.72
C SER A 41 1.81 1.62 -2.60
N PRO A 42 2.22 0.64 -1.77
CA PRO A 42 3.07 0.92 -0.62
C PRO A 42 4.47 1.38 -1.05
N PRO A 43 5.31 1.88 -0.13
CA PRO A 43 6.72 2.11 -0.43
C PRO A 43 7.38 0.82 -0.93
N TYR A 44 8.26 0.91 -1.93
CA TYR A 44 8.90 -0.27 -2.55
C TYR A 44 10.32 -0.52 -2.05
N ASN A 45 10.90 0.41 -1.30
CA ASN A 45 12.27 0.33 -0.78
C ASN A 45 13.33 0.10 -1.88
N ILE A 46 13.05 0.61 -3.09
CA ILE A 46 13.93 0.47 -4.26
C ILE A 46 14.85 1.68 -4.43
N GLY A 47 14.69 2.73 -3.61
CA GLY A 47 15.58 3.89 -3.56
C GLY A 47 15.29 4.91 -4.66
N LYS A 48 14.00 5.12 -4.96
CA LYS A 48 13.57 6.28 -5.73
C LYS A 48 13.91 7.56 -4.97
N GLU A 49 13.97 8.70 -5.66
CA GLU A 49 14.34 10.00 -5.06
C GLU A 49 13.45 10.43 -3.87
N TYR A 50 12.24 9.88 -3.79
CA TYR A 50 11.28 10.12 -2.71
C TYR A 50 11.27 9.03 -1.63
N GLU A 51 12.12 8.00 -1.73
CA GLU A 51 12.20 6.90 -0.77
C GLU A 51 13.46 6.98 0.08
N ASN A 52 13.29 6.95 1.40
CA ASN A 52 14.38 6.64 2.31
C ASN A 52 14.58 5.13 2.34
N LYS A 53 15.67 4.65 1.72
CA LYS A 53 16.04 3.23 1.83
C LYS A 53 16.23 2.85 3.29
N ILE A 54 15.49 1.83 3.72
CA ILE A 54 15.63 1.22 5.04
C ILE A 54 16.18 -0.19 4.90
N GLY A 55 16.77 -0.71 5.98
CA GLY A 55 17.21 -2.11 6.02
C GLY A 55 16.07 -3.06 5.64
N ILE A 56 16.38 -4.10 4.87
CA ILE A 56 15.38 -5.01 4.29
C ILE A 56 14.49 -5.65 5.36
N ASP A 57 15.04 -6.01 6.51
CA ASP A 57 14.26 -6.58 7.62
C ASP A 57 13.26 -5.57 8.21
N LYS A 58 13.66 -4.30 8.30
CA LYS A 58 12.78 -3.21 8.75
C LYS A 58 11.67 -2.95 7.72
N TYR A 59 11.99 -3.07 6.43
CA TYR A 59 11.01 -2.97 5.36
C TYR A 59 9.98 -4.09 5.44
N ILE A 60 10.43 -5.35 5.46
CA ILE A 60 9.57 -6.53 5.51
C ILE A 60 8.67 -6.48 6.75
N SER A 61 9.25 -6.26 7.93
CA SER A 61 8.48 -6.16 9.18
C SER A 61 7.49 -4.99 9.21
N GLY A 62 7.75 -3.90 8.48
CA GLY A 62 6.81 -2.82 8.28
C GLY A 62 5.63 -3.23 7.40
N GLN A 63 5.91 -3.84 6.25
CA GLN A 63 4.87 -4.30 5.33
C GLN A 63 4.01 -5.40 5.96
N GLU A 64 4.60 -6.35 6.66
CA GLU A 64 3.87 -7.42 7.36
C GLU A 64 2.82 -6.87 8.33
N LYS A 65 3.13 -5.80 9.08
CA LYS A 65 2.17 -5.16 9.99
C LYS A 65 0.97 -4.59 9.23
N VAL A 66 1.23 -3.90 8.12
CA VAL A 66 0.19 -3.30 7.29
C VAL A 66 -0.65 -4.38 6.63
N ILE A 67 -0.02 -5.39 6.02
CA ILE A 67 -0.71 -6.53 5.38
C ILE A 67 -1.61 -7.24 6.39
N LYS A 68 -1.12 -7.50 7.62
CA LYS A 68 -1.91 -8.17 8.66
C LYS A 68 -3.17 -7.39 9.02
N GLU A 69 -3.05 -6.08 9.19
CA GLU A 69 -4.21 -5.24 9.49
C GLU A 69 -5.16 -5.12 8.28
N CYS A 70 -4.63 -5.04 7.06
CA CYS A 70 -5.45 -5.10 5.83
C CYS A 70 -6.24 -6.41 5.75
N VAL A 71 -5.63 -7.55 6.07
CA VAL A 71 -6.31 -8.85 6.10
C VAL A 71 -7.38 -8.91 7.19
N ARG A 72 -7.12 -8.36 8.38
CA ARG A 72 -8.10 -8.29 9.48
C ARG A 72 -9.36 -7.53 9.07
N VAL A 73 -9.20 -6.36 8.45
CA VAL A 73 -10.33 -5.51 8.05
C VAL A 73 -11.02 -5.98 6.79
N LEU A 74 -10.41 -6.88 6.01
CA LEU A 74 -10.98 -7.39 4.77
C LEU A 74 -12.06 -8.42 5.04
N ASP A 75 -13.22 -8.25 4.40
CA ASP A 75 -14.29 -9.25 4.39
C ASP A 75 -13.77 -10.60 3.89
N ARG A 76 -14.34 -11.71 4.38
CA ARG A 76 -13.92 -13.08 4.01
C ARG A 76 -14.01 -13.38 2.51
N ARG A 77 -14.80 -12.59 1.77
CA ARG A 77 -14.96 -12.68 0.31
C ARG A 77 -14.34 -11.50 -0.43
N GLY A 78 -13.59 -10.65 0.28
CA GLY A 78 -12.91 -9.49 -0.27
C GLY A 78 -11.60 -9.83 -0.97
N SER A 79 -11.03 -8.81 -1.62
CA SER A 79 -9.76 -8.91 -2.34
C SER A 79 -8.75 -7.88 -1.85
N LEU A 80 -7.47 -8.24 -1.84
CA LEU A 80 -6.35 -7.35 -1.58
C LEU A 80 -5.49 -7.23 -2.84
N CYS A 81 -5.46 -6.04 -3.44
CA CYS A 81 -4.62 -5.70 -4.57
C CYS A 81 -3.36 -4.98 -4.06
N TRP A 82 -2.26 -5.72 -3.96
CA TRP A 82 -0.99 -5.22 -3.43
C TRP A 82 0.00 -4.95 -4.56
N GLN A 83 0.27 -3.67 -4.84
CA GLN A 83 1.29 -3.32 -5.83
C GLN A 83 2.68 -3.64 -5.30
N VAL A 84 3.53 -4.19 -6.16
CA VAL A 84 4.94 -4.43 -5.89
C VAL A 84 5.79 -3.66 -6.89
N GLY A 85 6.91 -3.11 -6.43
CA GLY A 85 7.91 -2.50 -7.28
C GLY A 85 8.84 -3.57 -7.84
N ASN A 86 9.33 -3.37 -9.06
CA ASN A 86 10.44 -4.17 -9.57
C ASN A 86 11.76 -3.44 -9.35
N PHE A 87 12.81 -4.19 -9.06
CA PHE A 87 14.18 -3.69 -9.05
C PHE A 87 14.77 -3.86 -10.45
N GLU A 88 15.16 -2.76 -11.09
CA GLU A 88 15.94 -2.80 -12.33
C GLU A 88 17.41 -2.62 -11.98
N GLU A 89 18.23 -3.63 -12.27
CA GLU A 89 19.67 -3.53 -12.14
C GLU A 89 20.21 -2.61 -13.25
N TYR A 90 20.87 -1.53 -12.85
CA TYR A 90 21.54 -0.61 -13.77
C TYR A 90 23.03 -0.93 -13.81
N ASP A 91 23.51 -1.42 -14.96
CA ASP A 91 24.93 -1.63 -15.15
C ASP A 91 25.63 -0.28 -15.46
N TYR A 92 26.35 0.22 -14.46
CA TYR A 92 27.11 1.47 -14.57
C TYR A 92 28.29 1.38 -15.54
N ASN A 93 28.85 0.19 -15.78
CA ASN A 93 29.97 0.00 -16.70
C ASN A 93 29.50 0.06 -18.15
N THR A 94 28.34 -0.53 -18.46
CA THR A 94 27.80 -0.53 -19.83
C THR A 94 26.82 0.60 -20.11
N LYS A 95 26.39 1.35 -19.08
CA LYS A 95 25.30 2.35 -19.15
C LYS A 95 24.03 1.80 -19.82
N LYS A 96 23.78 0.51 -19.67
CA LYS A 96 22.61 -0.17 -20.23
C LYS A 96 21.73 -0.65 -19.10
N ARG A 97 20.43 -0.44 -19.27
CA ARG A 97 19.41 -1.17 -18.51
C ARG A 97 19.29 -2.54 -19.14
N ASP A 98 19.23 -3.59 -18.33
CA ASP A 98 18.91 -4.91 -18.85
C ASP A 98 17.46 -4.90 -19.36
N LYS A 99 17.31 -4.95 -20.69
CA LYS A 99 16.02 -4.93 -21.38
C LYS A 99 15.37 -6.32 -21.41
N ASN A 100 16.04 -7.37 -20.93
CA ASN A 100 15.56 -8.74 -20.96
C ASN A 100 14.88 -9.20 -19.66
N ILE A 101 14.76 -8.33 -18.64
CA ILE A 101 14.06 -8.64 -17.38
C ILE A 101 12.57 -9.00 -17.59
N TRP A 102 12.01 -8.74 -18.78
CA TRP A 102 10.56 -8.79 -19.05
C TRP A 102 10.12 -9.68 -20.23
N ARG A 103 10.97 -10.58 -20.72
CA ARG A 103 10.53 -11.54 -21.74
C ARG A 103 9.97 -12.79 -21.06
N PHE A 104 8.64 -12.85 -20.94
CA PHE A 104 7.91 -14.09 -20.73
C PHE A 104 7.89 -14.92 -22.01
#